data_AF-I3ZZC7-F1
#
_entry.id   AF-I3ZZC7-F1
#
_cell.length_a   1.000
_cell.length_b   1.000
_cell.length_c   1.000
_cell.angle_alpha   90.00
_cell.angle_beta   90.00
_cell.angle_gamma   90.00
#
_symmetry.space_group_name_H-M   'P 1'
#
loop_
_entity.id
_entity.type
_entity.pdbx_description
1 polymer ?
#
loop_
_entity_poly.entity_id
_entity_poly.type
_entity_poly.pdbx_seq_one_letter_code
_entity_poly.pdbx_strand_id
1 'polypeptide(L)'
;MKSKVVLLLGTNLGDRSRNLIQAKEHLSEIGEIFQETSVMETAPVGFTAEQDFYNQVLVFYTELSPVALLKALKVIEKKMGRVYTKPLSGEKYVSRIIDIDILFYENLKFSSKVLILPHEQVKSRKFVHELLKNSEVIN
;
A
#
# COMPACT_ATOMS: atom_id res chain seq x y z
N MET A 1 11.00 -1.77 -20.18
CA MET A 1 11.85 -1.00 -19.23
C MET A 1 11.12 -0.99 -17.92
N LYS A 2 11.77 -1.45 -16.85
CA LYS A 2 11.17 -1.47 -15.51
C LYS A 2 11.09 -0.05 -14.94
N SER A 3 9.99 0.28 -14.30
CA SER A 3 9.77 1.54 -13.58
C SER A 3 9.86 1.33 -12.07
N LYS A 4 10.55 2.23 -11.37
CA LYS A 4 10.60 2.33 -9.92
C LYS A 4 9.27 2.86 -9.39
N VAL A 5 8.68 2.13 -8.46
CA VAL A 5 7.41 2.42 -7.81
C VAL A 5 7.61 2.32 -6.31
N VAL A 6 6.99 3.22 -5.56
CA VAL A 6 6.96 3.12 -4.10
C VAL A 6 5.56 2.68 -3.70
N LEU A 7 5.47 1.52 -3.06
CA LEU A 7 4.21 0.94 -2.58
C LEU A 7 4.11 1.10 -1.06
N LEU A 8 2.90 1.29 -0.57
CA LEU A 8 2.56 1.20 0.85
C LEU A 8 1.65 0.00 1.07
N LEU A 9 2.09 -0.94 1.89
CA LEU A 9 1.29 -2.04 2.38
C LEU A 9 0.69 -1.67 3.74
N GLY A 10 -0.56 -2.06 3.98
CA GLY A 10 -1.24 -1.88 5.26
C GLY A 10 -2.18 -3.06 5.58
N THR A 11 -2.10 -3.60 6.81
CA THR A 11 -2.96 -4.70 7.26
C THR A 11 -3.31 -4.56 8.74
N ASN A 12 -4.57 -4.80 9.09
CA ASN A 12 -5.03 -4.80 10.49
C ASN A 12 -6.02 -5.92 10.84
N LEU A 13 -6.17 -6.94 9.99
CA LEU A 13 -7.02 -8.10 10.27
C LEU A 13 -6.20 -9.39 10.32
N GLY A 14 -6.47 -10.22 11.33
CA GLY A 14 -5.86 -11.54 11.46
C GLY A 14 -4.35 -11.45 11.72
N ASP A 15 -3.59 -12.36 11.08
CA ASP A 15 -2.13 -12.40 11.21
C ASP A 15 -1.48 -11.36 10.28
N ARG A 16 -1.32 -10.14 10.82
CA ARG A 16 -0.77 -8.98 10.10
C ARG A 16 0.62 -9.24 9.52
N SER A 17 1.50 -9.96 10.24
CA SER A 17 2.84 -10.31 9.74
C SER A 17 2.76 -11.27 8.56
N ARG A 18 1.94 -12.32 8.67
CA ARG A 18 1.74 -13.29 7.59
C ARG A 18 1.07 -12.68 6.37
N ASN A 19 0.18 -11.70 6.56
CA ASN A 19 -0.43 -10.96 5.45
C ASN A 19 0.62 -10.15 4.67
N LEU A 20 1.55 -9.47 5.34
CA LEU A 20 2.63 -8.75 4.66
C LEU A 20 3.53 -9.71 3.86
N ILE A 21 3.88 -10.88 4.42
CA ILE A 21 4.67 -11.90 3.72
C ILE A 21 3.95 -12.36 2.45
N GLN A 22 2.68 -12.77 2.55
CA GLN A 22 1.90 -13.23 1.40
C GLN A 22 1.68 -12.14 0.34
N ALA A 23 1.49 -10.88 0.76
CA ALA A 23 1.40 -9.77 -0.18
C ALA A 23 2.69 -9.62 -1.00
N LYS A 24 3.85 -9.75 -0.35
CA LYS A 24 5.16 -9.69 -1.02
C LYS A 24 5.39 -10.86 -1.97
N GLU A 25 4.94 -12.06 -1.63
CA GLU A 25 4.99 -13.23 -2.51
C GLU A 25 4.20 -12.97 -3.79
N HIS A 26 2.96 -12.48 -3.68
CA HIS A 26 2.15 -12.14 -4.85
C HIS A 26 2.69 -10.96 -5.66
N LEU A 27 3.27 -9.95 -5.01
CA LEU A 27 3.91 -8.82 -5.71
C LEU A 27 5.11 -9.28 -6.54
N SER A 28 5.84 -10.29 -6.07
CA SER A 28 6.98 -10.87 -6.78
C SER A 28 6.58 -11.59 -8.09
N GLU A 29 5.29 -11.91 -8.28
CA GLU A 29 4.77 -12.44 -9.54
C GLU A 29 4.63 -11.36 -10.64
N ILE A 30 4.55 -10.08 -10.26
CA ILE A 30 4.25 -8.96 -11.17
C ILE A 30 5.35 -7.89 -11.22
N GLY A 31 6.49 -8.18 -10.59
CA GLY A 31 7.65 -7.31 -10.54
C GLY A 31 8.64 -7.74 -9.47
N GLU A 32 9.50 -6.82 -9.06
CA GLU A 32 10.64 -7.09 -8.19
C GLU A 32 10.63 -6.14 -7.00
N ILE A 33 10.63 -6.70 -5.79
CA ILE A 33 10.80 -5.93 -4.56
C ILE A 33 12.29 -5.71 -4.37
N PHE A 34 12.73 -4.46 -4.51
CA PHE A 34 14.14 -4.09 -4.39
C PHE A 34 14.54 -3.80 -2.95
N GLN A 35 13.68 -3.10 -2.21
CA GLN A 35 13.91 -2.70 -0.83
C GLN A 35 12.59 -2.65 -0.06
N GLU A 36 12.67 -2.82 1.25
CA GLU A 36 11.55 -2.68 2.17
C GLU A 36 11.98 -1.98 3.46
N THR A 37 11.04 -1.27 4.09
CA THR A 37 11.25 -0.67 5.42
C THR A 37 11.04 -1.71 6.52
N SER A 38 11.39 -1.36 7.75
CA SER A 38 10.80 -2.04 8.90
C SER A 38 9.28 -1.88 8.90
N VAL A 39 8.61 -2.82 9.56
CA VAL A 39 7.16 -2.74 9.80
C VAL A 39 6.90 -1.72 10.90
N MET A 40 5.97 -0.80 10.65
CA MET A 40 5.52 0.20 11.61
C MET A 40 4.09 -0.09 12.04
N GLU A 41 3.87 -0.19 13.35
CA GLU A 41 2.54 -0.30 13.94
C GLU A 41 1.93 1.10 14.13
N THR A 42 0.70 1.31 13.66
CA THR A 42 0.02 2.60 13.75
C THR A 42 -1.46 2.44 14.04
N ALA A 43 -2.03 3.34 14.86
CA ALA A 43 -3.46 3.38 15.09
C ALA A 43 -4.27 3.56 13.78
N PRO A 44 -5.48 2.97 13.69
CA PRO A 44 -6.40 3.21 12.57
C PRO A 44 -6.74 4.70 12.44
N VAL A 45 -6.86 5.20 11.20
CA VAL A 45 -7.17 6.62 10.97
C VAL A 45 -8.49 6.81 10.25
N GLY A 46 -9.45 7.43 10.93
CA GLY A 46 -10.76 7.79 10.38
C GLY A 46 -11.85 6.72 10.55
N PHE A 47 -11.58 5.70 11.37
CA PHE A 47 -12.53 4.66 11.78
C PHE A 47 -11.99 3.94 13.03
N THR A 48 -12.82 3.16 13.71
CA THR A 48 -12.40 2.33 14.84
C THR A 48 -12.11 0.91 14.38
N ALA A 49 -11.02 0.32 14.87
CA ALA A 49 -10.70 -1.08 14.63
C ALA A 49 -10.25 -1.76 15.93
N GLU A 50 -10.39 -3.09 15.96
CA GLU A 50 -9.93 -3.91 17.08
C GLU A 50 -8.39 -4.01 17.16
N GLN A 51 -7.70 -3.82 16.03
CA GLN A 51 -6.25 -3.90 15.94
C GLN A 51 -5.68 -2.71 15.17
N ASP A 52 -4.46 -2.33 15.57
CA ASP A 52 -3.64 -1.37 14.85
C ASP A 52 -3.20 -1.93 13.49
N PHE A 53 -2.78 -1.02 12.61
CA PHE A 53 -2.21 -1.38 11.32
C PHE A 53 -0.75 -1.71 11.44
N TYR A 54 -0.31 -2.79 10.78
CA TYR A 54 1.06 -2.91 10.32
C TYR A 54 1.18 -2.27 8.95
N ASN A 55 2.08 -1.30 8.84
CA ASN A 55 2.39 -0.62 7.60
C ASN A 55 3.84 -0.84 7.21
N GLN A 56 4.08 -1.02 5.91
CA GLN A 56 5.43 -1.22 5.37
C GLN A 56 5.52 -0.55 3.99
N VAL A 57 6.63 0.14 3.73
CA VAL A 57 6.90 0.73 2.42
C VAL A 57 7.85 -0.19 1.64
N LEU A 58 7.58 -0.35 0.35
CA LEU A 58 8.40 -1.13 -0.58
C LEU A 58 8.88 -0.26 -1.74
N VAL A 59 10.14 -0.44 -2.14
CA VAL A 59 10.62 -0.08 -3.49
C VAL A 59 10.35 -1.27 -4.39
N PHE A 60 9.62 -1.03 -5.45
CA PHE A 60 9.13 -2.05 -6.35
C PHE A 60 9.43 -1.66 -7.80
N TYR A 61 9.96 -2.60 -8.59
CA TYR A 61 10.20 -2.42 -10.01
C TYR A 61 9.22 -3.25 -10.83
N THR A 62 8.54 -2.63 -11.78
CA THR A 62 7.57 -3.32 -12.66
C THR A 62 7.58 -2.77 -14.07
N GLU A 63 7.15 -3.56 -15.04
CA GLU A 63 6.92 -3.11 -16.42
C GLU A 63 5.47 -2.67 -16.67
N LEU A 64 4.60 -2.81 -15.67
CA LEU A 64 3.20 -2.43 -15.76
C LEU A 64 3.04 -0.91 -15.69
N SER A 65 2.26 -0.34 -16.62
CA SER A 65 1.82 1.06 -16.54
C SER A 65 1.06 1.35 -15.23
N PRO A 66 0.97 2.61 -14.77
CA PRO A 66 0.35 2.95 -13.48
C PRO A 66 -1.06 2.36 -13.27
N VAL A 67 -1.91 2.44 -14.30
CA VAL A 67 -3.28 1.91 -14.24
C VAL A 67 -3.29 0.38 -14.29
N ALA A 68 -2.39 -0.25 -15.05
CA ALA A 68 -2.26 -1.70 -15.08
C ALA A 68 -1.75 -2.23 -13.74
N LEU A 69 -0.78 -1.55 -13.13
CA LEU A 69 -0.29 -1.87 -11.79
C LEU A 69 -1.42 -1.76 -10.76
N LEU A 70 -2.17 -0.65 -10.74
CA LEU A 70 -3.30 -0.49 -9.83
C LEU A 70 -4.29 -1.66 -9.93
N LYS A 71 -4.64 -2.08 -11.16
CA LYS A 71 -5.52 -3.25 -11.37
C LYS A 71 -4.92 -4.53 -10.81
N ALA A 72 -3.63 -4.78 -11.06
CA ALA A 72 -2.93 -5.96 -10.54
C ALA A 72 -2.91 -5.98 -9.01
N LEU A 73 -2.65 -4.83 -8.36
CA LEU A 73 -2.69 -4.69 -6.91
C LEU A 73 -4.08 -5.01 -6.34
N LYS A 74 -5.16 -4.48 -6.94
CA LYS A 74 -6.53 -4.81 -6.51
C LYS A 74 -6.89 -6.28 -6.72
N VAL A 75 -6.31 -6.94 -7.73
CA VAL A 75 -6.44 -8.40 -7.90
C VAL A 75 -5.72 -9.14 -6.77
N ILE A 76 -4.51 -8.73 -6.38
CA ILE A 76 -3.77 -9.33 -5.26
C ILE A 76 -4.55 -9.18 -3.96
N GLU A 77 -5.01 -7.97 -3.64
CA GLU A 77 -5.83 -7.71 -2.45
C GLU A 77 -7.06 -8.62 -2.40
N LYS A 78 -7.76 -8.79 -3.53
CA LYS A 78 -8.93 -9.66 -3.63
C LYS A 78 -8.56 -11.14 -3.47
N LYS A 79 -7.45 -11.61 -4.07
CA LYS A 79 -6.95 -12.99 -3.91
C LYS A 79 -6.64 -13.30 -2.45
N MET A 80 -6.09 -12.34 -1.72
CA MET A 80 -5.81 -12.45 -0.29
C MET A 80 -7.06 -12.34 0.60
N GLY A 81 -8.25 -12.12 0.02
CA GLY A 81 -9.51 -12.09 0.75
C GLY A 81 -9.95 -10.69 1.20
N ARG A 82 -9.40 -9.61 0.63
CA ARG A 82 -9.93 -8.26 0.90
C ARG A 82 -11.38 -8.17 0.45
N VAL A 83 -12.25 -7.86 1.40
CA VAL A 83 -13.67 -7.55 1.16
C VAL A 83 -13.84 -6.04 1.20
N TYR A 84 -14.37 -5.46 0.12
CA TYR A 84 -14.69 -4.04 0.06
C TYR A 84 -16.11 -3.82 0.59
N THR A 85 -16.24 -3.60 1.90
CA THR A 85 -17.51 -3.30 2.56
C THR A 85 -17.71 -1.80 2.74
N LYS A 86 -18.97 -1.38 2.95
CA LYS A 86 -19.27 0.02 3.29
C LYS A 86 -18.85 0.30 4.74
N PRO A 87 -18.21 1.44 5.03
CA PRO A 87 -17.95 1.88 6.40
C PRO A 87 -19.22 2.02 7.23
N LEU A 88 -19.09 1.94 8.55
CA LEU A 88 -20.17 2.26 9.47
C LEU A 88 -20.52 3.76 9.41
N SER A 89 -21.70 4.12 9.90
CA SER A 89 -22.14 5.51 9.90
C SER A 89 -21.18 6.40 10.67
N GLY A 90 -20.62 7.41 10.00
CA GLY A 90 -19.63 8.33 10.56
C GLY A 90 -18.17 7.91 10.36
N GLU A 91 -17.91 6.70 9.85
CA GLU A 91 -16.57 6.22 9.54
C GLU A 91 -16.19 6.46 8.08
N LYS A 92 -14.89 6.61 7.83
CA LYS A 92 -14.34 6.82 6.47
C LYS A 92 -13.80 5.54 5.83
N TYR A 93 -13.41 4.55 6.64
CA TYR A 93 -12.71 3.35 6.19
C TYR A 93 -13.17 2.13 6.99
N VAL A 94 -12.69 0.94 6.58
CA VAL A 94 -12.92 -0.33 7.25
C VAL A 94 -11.62 -1.09 7.44
N SER A 95 -11.61 -2.02 8.39
CA SER A 95 -10.52 -2.97 8.59
C SER A 95 -10.35 -3.86 7.36
N ARG A 96 -9.12 -4.30 7.12
CA ARG A 96 -8.74 -5.04 5.92
C ARG A 96 -7.57 -5.97 6.16
N ILE A 97 -7.61 -7.11 5.46
CA ILE A 97 -6.56 -8.13 5.48
C ILE A 97 -5.28 -7.64 4.79
N ILE A 98 -5.41 -6.80 3.76
CA ILE A 98 -4.30 -6.11 3.12
C ILE A 98 -4.84 -4.91 2.33
N ASP A 99 -4.00 -3.91 2.17
CA ASP A 99 -4.19 -2.70 1.37
C ASP A 99 -2.85 -2.39 0.72
N ILE A 100 -2.83 -2.19 -0.60
CA ILE A 100 -1.62 -1.90 -1.35
C ILE A 100 -1.85 -0.63 -2.18
N ASP A 101 -1.24 0.46 -1.73
CA ASP A 101 -1.34 1.77 -2.36
C ASP A 101 -0.07 2.12 -3.14
N ILE A 102 -0.24 2.74 -4.31
CA ILE A 102 0.87 3.31 -5.09
C ILE A 102 1.12 4.72 -4.58
N LEU A 103 2.21 4.94 -3.84
CA LEU A 103 2.57 6.27 -3.34
C LEU A 103 3.22 7.14 -4.43
N PHE A 104 4.19 6.54 -5.13
CA PHE A 104 4.96 7.18 -6.19
C PHE A 104 5.15 6.19 -7.35
N TYR A 105 5.23 6.71 -8.56
CA TYR A 105 5.60 5.95 -9.75
C TYR A 105 6.59 6.81 -10.52
N GLU A 106 7.87 6.49 -10.44
CA GLU A 106 8.95 7.36 -10.91
C GLU A 106 8.77 8.80 -10.39
N ASN A 107 9.11 9.79 -11.20
CA ASN A 107 8.79 11.20 -11.00
C ASN A 107 7.46 11.61 -11.68
N LEU A 108 6.57 10.65 -11.93
CA LEU A 108 5.35 10.89 -12.69
C LEU A 108 4.30 11.66 -11.88
N LYS A 109 3.82 12.77 -12.44
CA LYS A 109 2.55 13.39 -12.04
C LYS A 109 1.45 12.82 -12.93
N PHE A 110 0.55 12.04 -12.34
CA PHE A 110 -0.52 11.36 -13.06
C PHE A 110 -1.86 11.68 -12.42
N SER A 111 -2.88 11.94 -13.24
CA SER A 111 -4.24 12.09 -12.75
C SER A 111 -5.20 11.46 -13.75
N SER A 112 -6.08 10.62 -13.23
CA SER A 112 -7.14 9.96 -13.97
C SER A 112 -8.35 9.77 -13.05
N LYS A 113 -9.46 9.28 -13.60
CA LYS A 113 -10.65 8.97 -12.79
C LYS A 113 -10.42 7.91 -11.71
N VAL A 114 -9.36 7.11 -11.82
CA VAL A 114 -9.11 5.94 -10.96
C VAL A 114 -7.80 6.00 -10.17
N LEU A 115 -6.89 6.90 -10.53
CA LEU A 115 -5.55 6.98 -9.96
C LEU A 115 -5.01 8.40 -10.04
N ILE A 116 -4.51 8.89 -8.91
CA ILE A 116 -3.82 10.18 -8.77
C ILE A 116 -2.45 9.91 -8.17
N LEU A 117 -1.40 10.42 -8.79
CA LEU A 117 0.00 10.29 -8.36
C LEU A 117 0.70 11.65 -8.35
N PRO A 118 1.54 11.94 -7.34
CA PRO A 118 1.77 11.12 -6.14
C PRO A 118 0.51 11.03 -5.26
N HIS A 119 0.39 9.95 -4.49
CA HIS A 119 -0.81 9.68 -3.72
C HIS A 119 -1.06 10.76 -2.67
N GLU A 120 -2.31 11.17 -2.48
CA GLU A 120 -2.67 12.23 -1.51
C GLU A 120 -2.31 11.87 -0.05
N GLN A 121 -2.29 10.56 0.24
CA GLN A 121 -1.85 10.03 1.53
C GLN A 121 -0.41 10.41 1.88
N VAL A 122 0.47 10.57 0.87
CA VAL A 122 1.84 11.03 1.09
C VAL A 122 1.86 12.35 1.85
N LYS A 123 0.92 13.27 1.61
CA LYS A 123 0.87 14.57 2.28
C LYS A 123 0.05 14.56 3.58
N SER A 124 -0.94 13.66 3.67
CA SER A 124 -1.95 13.70 4.73
C SER A 124 -1.70 12.71 5.87
N ARG A 125 -0.78 11.75 5.72
CA ARG A 125 -0.51 10.71 6.71
C ARG A 125 0.91 10.84 7.28
N LYS A 126 1.01 11.19 8.56
CA LYS A 126 2.32 11.35 9.26
C LYS A 126 3.18 10.10 9.22
N PHE A 127 2.58 8.92 9.45
CA PHE A 127 3.33 7.65 9.44
C PHE A 127 3.92 7.32 8.07
N VAL A 128 3.27 7.75 6.97
CA VAL A 128 3.82 7.59 5.62
C VAL A 128 5.11 8.39 5.51
N HIS A 129 5.12 9.66 5.93
CA HIS A 129 6.35 10.45 5.94
C HIS A 129 7.45 9.84 6.82
N GLU A 130 7.11 9.26 7.96
CA GLU A 130 8.08 8.65 8.86
C GLU A 130 8.73 7.41 8.25
N LEU A 131 7.91 6.52 7.67
CA LEU A 131 8.39 5.36 6.91
C LEU A 131 9.30 5.77 5.76
N LEU A 132 8.91 6.79 5.00
CA LEU A 132 9.66 7.30 3.86
C LEU A 132 10.99 7.97 4.27
N LYS A 133 11.05 8.65 5.43
CA LYS A 133 12.28 9.30 5.93
C LYS A 133 13.29 8.30 6.47
N ASN A 134 12.80 7.27 7.17
CA ASN A 134 13.65 6.24 7.77
C ASN A 134 14.11 5.20 6.75
N SER A 135 13.65 5.32 5.51
CA SER A 135 13.99 4.45 4.41
C SER A 135 15.03 5.11 3.51
N GLU A 136 16.20 4.49 3.33
CA GLU A 136 17.17 4.88 2.29
C GLU A 136 16.60 4.79 0.87
N VAL A 137 15.40 4.23 0.74
CA VAL A 137 14.53 4.01 -0.42
C VAL A 137 14.31 5.24 -1.31
N ILE A 138 14.39 6.46 -0.78
CA ILE A 138 14.05 7.72 -1.49
C ILE A 138 15.25 8.62 -1.76
N ASN A 139 16.44 8.26 -1.26
CA ASN A 139 17.67 8.98 -1.61
C ASN A 139 18.21 8.56 -2.98
#